data_AF-A0A6A1V400-F1
#
_entry.id   AF-A0A6A1V400-F1
#
_cell.length_a   1.000
_cell.length_b   1.000
_cell.length_c   1.000
_cell.angle_alpha   90.00
_cell.angle_beta   90.00
_cell.angle_gamma   90.00
#
_symmetry.space_group_name_H-M   'P 1'
#
loop_
_entity.id
_entity.type
_entity.pdbx_description
1 polymer ?
#
loop_
_entity_poly.entity_id
_entity_poly.type
_entity_poly.pdbx_seq_one_letter_code
_entity_poly.pdbx_strand_id
1 'polypeptide(L)'
;MGLSPDRKNWMSGLNPEKIQVNQIENRRVCHGILVTYNIDVVIKDIKRFLSETQSEIIILEIRTECGHQDPPEFETYLVEQLGDFLIHQDEHVFGKTIAELLPKRIICVWKPRKSPHPKPGSPLWSAGYLKDNWIDTDLPSTKFESNLKHLSEQPPVSSRKFFYRVENTVTPQPNNPVLVRGTRVIDIRVQENRRVCHGILVTYNIDVVIKDIKRFLSETQSEIIILEIRTECGHQDPPEFETYLVEQLGDFLIHQDEHVFGKTIAELLPKRIICVWKPRKSPHPKPGSPLWSAGYLKDNWIDTDLPSTKFESNLKHLSEQPPVSSRKFFYRVENTVTPQPNNPVVCVKPVTKRIHKYARLFITQCFSRGFADRLQIFSTDFIDEDFVDACVGVTHARVEGKA
;
A
#
# COMPACT_ATOMS: atom_id res chain seq x y z
N MET A 1 -0.46 6.48 -29.00
CA MET A 1 -1.85 6.95 -28.77
C MET A 1 -1.83 7.80 -27.52
N GLY A 2 -2.29 9.06 -27.58
CA GLY A 2 -2.38 9.91 -26.40
C GLY A 2 -3.52 9.41 -25.52
N LEU A 3 -3.20 8.96 -24.30
CA LEU A 3 -4.20 8.59 -23.31
C LEU A 3 -5.01 9.83 -22.91
N SER A 4 -6.27 9.65 -22.52
CA SER A 4 -7.08 10.75 -21.98
C SER A 4 -6.30 11.44 -20.85
N PRO A 5 -6.05 12.77 -20.93
CA PRO A 5 -5.39 13.50 -19.85
C PRO A 5 -6.20 13.43 -18.55
N ASP A 6 -7.50 13.12 -18.65
CA ASP A 6 -8.37 12.90 -17.51
C ASP A 6 -8.41 11.41 -17.10
N ARG A 7 -7.43 11.00 -16.29
CA ARG A 7 -7.37 9.66 -15.68
C ARG A 7 -8.49 9.42 -14.66
N LYS A 8 -9.17 10.46 -14.18
CA LYS A 8 -10.28 10.30 -13.24
C LYS A 8 -11.52 9.80 -13.97
N ASN A 9 -11.76 10.24 -15.21
CA ASN A 9 -12.93 9.90 -16.03
C ASN A 9 -12.60 9.01 -17.24
N TRP A 10 -11.58 8.14 -17.16
CA TRP A 10 -11.10 7.41 -18.34
C TRP A 10 -12.14 6.43 -18.93
N MET A 11 -13.09 5.90 -18.14
CA MET A 11 -14.14 5.02 -18.67
C MET A 11 -15.22 5.76 -19.45
N SER A 12 -15.32 7.08 -19.32
CA SER A 12 -16.24 7.87 -20.16
C SER A 12 -15.82 7.88 -21.62
N GLY A 13 -14.50 7.85 -21.89
CA GLY A 13 -13.92 7.83 -23.24
C GLY A 13 -13.99 6.48 -23.96
N LEU A 14 -14.61 5.49 -23.32
CA LEU A 14 -14.56 4.09 -23.70
C LEU A 14 -15.86 3.58 -24.37
N ASN A 15 -16.85 4.45 -24.56
CA ASN A 15 -18.20 4.10 -25.01
C ASN A 15 -18.89 3.05 -24.10
N PRO A 16 -19.49 3.51 -22.98
CA PRO A 16 -20.13 2.65 -21.99
C PRO A 16 -21.19 1.68 -22.54
N GLU A 17 -21.78 1.94 -23.71
CA GLU A 17 -22.76 1.06 -24.35
C GLU A 17 -22.16 -0.15 -25.05
N LYS A 18 -20.83 -0.15 -25.30
CA LYS A 18 -20.16 -1.23 -26.03
C LYS A 18 -19.29 -2.11 -25.13
N ILE A 19 -18.81 -1.56 -24.02
CA ILE A 19 -17.88 -2.28 -23.14
C ILE A 19 -18.63 -3.10 -22.13
N GLN A 20 -18.36 -4.40 -22.15
CA GLN A 20 -18.80 -5.32 -21.10
C GLN A 20 -17.91 -5.23 -19.86
N VAL A 21 -18.52 -5.43 -18.68
CA VAL A 21 -17.85 -5.36 -17.38
C VAL A 21 -16.65 -6.30 -17.29
N ASN A 22 -16.75 -7.48 -17.90
CA ASN A 22 -15.66 -8.44 -17.90
C ASN A 22 -14.46 -7.96 -18.75
N GLN A 23 -14.70 -7.16 -19.81
CA GLN A 23 -13.65 -6.67 -20.72
C GLN A 23 -12.79 -5.53 -20.15
N ILE A 24 -13.22 -4.91 -19.06
CA ILE A 24 -12.50 -3.81 -18.41
C ILE A 24 -11.23 -4.35 -17.75
N GLU A 25 -10.07 -3.84 -18.15
CA GLU A 25 -8.84 -4.09 -17.39
C GLU A 25 -8.80 -3.18 -16.14
N ASN A 26 -9.15 -3.78 -15.01
CA ASN A 26 -9.39 -3.14 -13.74
C ASN A 26 -8.11 -3.11 -12.90
N ARG A 27 -7.62 -1.92 -12.56
CA ARG A 27 -6.37 -1.77 -11.79
C ARG A 27 -6.62 -1.78 -10.31
N ARG A 28 -5.80 -2.50 -9.52
CA ARG A 28 -5.87 -2.44 -8.06
C ARG A 28 -4.68 -1.73 -7.44
N VAL A 29 -4.99 -1.00 -6.38
CA VAL A 29 -4.04 -0.66 -5.33
C VAL A 29 -4.43 -1.44 -4.09
N CYS A 30 -3.51 -2.26 -3.57
CA CYS A 30 -3.57 -2.55 -2.15
C CYS A 30 -3.43 -1.19 -1.46
N HIS A 31 -4.34 -0.81 -0.58
CA HIS A 31 -3.95 0.11 0.49
C HIS A 31 -2.97 -0.66 1.41
N GLY A 32 -1.83 -1.07 0.85
CA GLY A 32 -0.57 -1.22 1.56
C GLY A 32 -0.27 0.20 1.99
N ILE A 33 -0.79 0.48 3.17
CA ILE A 33 -0.66 1.69 3.94
C ILE A 33 0.58 2.47 3.44
N LEU A 34 0.37 3.54 2.67
CA LEU A 34 1.34 4.63 2.69
C LEU A 34 1.22 5.10 4.13
N VAL A 35 2.09 4.62 5.01
CA VAL A 35 1.89 4.85 6.43
C VAL A 35 2.27 6.28 6.74
N THR A 36 1.28 7.12 6.54
CA THR A 36 1.16 8.31 7.32
C THR A 36 0.73 7.89 8.71
N TYR A 37 1.69 7.40 9.48
CA TYR A 37 1.44 7.17 10.89
C TYR A 37 1.15 8.52 11.52
N ASN A 38 0.09 8.58 12.34
CA ASN A 38 0.16 9.54 13.43
C ASN A 38 1.44 9.18 14.21
N ILE A 39 2.36 10.13 14.28
CA ILE A 39 3.62 10.00 14.99
C ILE A 39 3.41 9.52 16.45
N ASP A 40 2.27 9.86 17.09
CA ASP A 40 1.86 9.32 18.39
C ASP A 40 1.77 7.78 18.40
N VAL A 41 1.20 7.19 17.35
CA VAL A 41 1.00 5.73 17.24
C VAL A 41 2.34 5.03 17.04
N VAL A 42 3.21 5.58 16.21
CA VAL A 42 4.57 5.03 16.02
C VAL A 42 5.35 5.10 17.32
N ILE A 43 5.29 6.23 18.01
CA ILE A 43 6.01 6.39 19.27
C ILE A 43 5.44 5.42 20.32
N LYS A 44 4.12 5.22 20.38
CA LYS A 44 3.49 4.24 21.26
C LYS A 44 3.94 2.81 20.95
N ASP A 45 3.99 2.43 19.68
CA ASP A 45 4.41 1.09 19.26
C ASP A 45 5.90 0.86 19.51
N ILE A 46 6.74 1.87 19.25
CA ILE A 46 8.17 1.85 19.57
C ILE A 46 8.37 1.69 21.08
N LYS A 47 7.65 2.46 21.91
CA LYS A 47 7.71 2.34 23.38
C LYS A 47 7.31 0.95 23.84
N ARG A 48 6.22 0.40 23.30
CA ARG A 48 5.76 -0.95 23.60
C ARG A 48 6.83 -1.98 23.22
N PHE A 49 7.35 -1.90 22.00
CA PHE A 49 8.42 -2.79 21.53
C PHE A 49 9.66 -2.74 22.43
N LEU A 50 10.09 -1.53 22.81
CA LEU A 50 11.21 -1.34 23.73
C LEU A 50 10.88 -1.81 25.16
N SER A 51 9.62 -1.81 25.59
CA SER A 51 9.25 -2.42 26.88
C SER A 51 9.33 -3.95 26.86
N GLU A 52 9.15 -4.55 25.69
CA GLU A 52 9.15 -6.01 25.46
C GLU A 52 10.54 -6.56 25.11
N THR A 53 11.51 -5.70 24.78
CA THR A 53 12.88 -6.06 24.37
C THR A 53 13.92 -5.42 25.28
N GLN A 54 15.05 -6.08 25.55
CA GLN A 54 16.08 -5.55 26.47
C GLN A 54 17.39 -5.14 25.80
N SER A 55 17.63 -5.53 24.55
CA SER A 55 18.96 -5.44 23.91
C SER A 55 18.97 -4.72 22.56
N GLU A 56 17.90 -4.00 22.21
CA GLU A 56 17.75 -3.39 20.90
C GLU A 56 17.92 -1.87 20.91
N ILE A 57 18.59 -1.35 19.88
CA ILE A 57 18.71 0.08 19.56
C ILE A 57 17.94 0.33 18.26
N ILE A 58 17.05 1.32 18.26
CA ILE A 58 16.23 1.72 17.13
C ILE A 58 16.79 3.01 16.54
N ILE A 59 16.90 3.06 15.21
CA ILE A 59 17.19 4.30 14.48
C ILE A 59 15.89 4.75 13.80
N LEU A 60 15.30 5.83 14.31
CA LEU A 60 14.04 6.38 13.80
C LEU A 60 14.35 7.56 12.87
N GLU A 61 14.09 7.42 11.56
CA GLU A 61 14.29 8.51 10.60
C GLU A 61 12.96 9.19 10.27
N ILE A 62 12.85 10.49 10.58
CA ILE A 62 11.64 11.29 10.35
C ILE A 62 11.93 12.33 9.27
N ARG A 63 11.07 12.38 8.24
CA ARG A 63 11.18 13.32 7.13
C ARG A 63 9.88 14.08 6.93
N THR A 64 10.00 15.36 6.59
CA THR A 64 8.86 16.20 6.25
C THR A 64 8.70 16.32 4.73
N GLU A 65 7.48 16.16 4.24
CA GLU A 65 7.20 16.12 2.80
C GLU A 65 7.32 17.49 2.10
N CYS A 66 7.38 17.43 0.76
CA CYS A 66 7.38 18.62 -0.08
C CYS A 66 6.09 19.43 0.10
N GLY A 67 6.21 20.73 0.38
CA GLY A 67 5.06 21.63 0.47
C GLY A 67 4.60 21.94 1.89
N HIS A 68 4.92 21.10 2.88
CA HIS A 68 4.55 21.34 4.27
C HIS A 68 5.64 22.09 5.05
N GLN A 69 5.22 22.92 6.01
CA GLN A 69 6.11 23.48 7.02
C GLN A 69 6.14 22.52 8.20
N ASP A 70 7.32 22.31 8.79
CA ASP A 70 7.40 21.60 10.05
C ASP A 70 6.70 22.44 11.14
N PRO A 71 5.91 21.83 12.04
CA PRO A 71 5.42 22.54 13.22
C PRO A 71 6.63 23.11 13.98
N PRO A 72 6.61 24.37 14.42
CA PRO A 72 7.72 24.99 15.14
C PRO A 72 8.17 24.20 16.39
N GLU A 73 7.27 23.40 16.95
CA GLU A 73 7.45 22.62 18.17
C GLU A 73 7.64 21.12 17.90
N PHE A 74 7.81 20.70 16.64
CA PHE A 74 7.87 19.27 16.31
C PHE A 74 9.07 18.56 16.92
N GLU A 75 10.21 19.26 17.00
CA GLU A 75 11.39 18.76 17.71
C GLU A 75 11.09 18.55 19.20
N THR A 76 10.56 19.56 19.88
CA THR A 76 10.16 19.49 21.30
C THR A 76 9.20 18.33 21.53
N TYR A 77 8.17 18.21 20.69
CA TYR A 77 7.21 17.12 20.73
C TYR A 77 7.89 15.75 20.62
N LEU A 78 8.81 15.55 19.66
CA LEU A 78 9.51 14.27 19.52
C LEU A 78 10.37 13.95 20.73
N VAL A 79 11.02 14.95 21.32
CA VAL A 79 11.84 14.79 22.52
C VAL A 79 10.98 14.39 23.72
N GLU A 80 9.87 15.11 23.95
CA GLU A 80 8.90 14.79 25.02
C GLU A 80 8.30 13.40 24.84
N GLN A 81 7.95 13.05 23.61
CA GLN A 81 7.30 11.78 23.31
C GLN A 81 8.28 10.62 23.37
N LEU A 82 9.53 10.75 22.92
CA LEU A 82 10.51 9.66 23.01
C LEU A 82 11.09 9.54 24.42
N GLY A 83 11.14 10.65 25.17
CA GLY A 83 11.53 10.70 26.57
C GLY A 83 12.87 10.04 26.84
N ASP A 84 12.93 9.26 27.93
CA ASP A 84 14.15 8.56 28.37
C ASP A 84 14.68 7.52 27.38
N PHE A 85 13.92 7.18 26.33
CA PHE A 85 14.43 6.29 25.29
C PHE A 85 15.30 7.02 24.27
N LEU A 86 15.30 8.36 24.20
CA LEU A 86 16.07 9.10 23.20
C LEU A 86 17.56 9.18 23.58
N ILE A 87 18.44 8.79 22.65
CA ILE A 87 19.87 9.05 22.70
C ILE A 87 20.11 10.44 22.13
N HIS A 88 20.48 11.38 22.97
CA HIS A 88 20.74 12.75 22.53
C HIS A 88 22.00 12.84 21.67
N GLN A 89 22.04 13.83 20.77
CA GLN A 89 23.18 14.05 19.88
C GLN A 89 24.49 14.35 20.65
N ASP A 90 24.39 14.98 21.81
CA ASP A 90 25.51 15.41 22.66
C ASP A 90 26.06 14.30 23.56
N GLU A 91 25.41 13.14 23.64
CA GLU A 91 25.79 12.06 24.55
C GLU A 91 27.05 11.28 24.14
N HIS A 92 27.84 11.76 23.19
CA HIS A 92 29.07 11.13 22.70
C HIS A 92 28.90 9.60 22.55
N VAL A 93 28.04 9.20 21.62
CA VAL A 93 27.73 7.77 21.34
C VAL A 93 28.97 7.01 20.87
N PHE A 94 29.96 7.71 20.31
CA PHE A 94 31.21 7.12 19.84
C PHE A 94 32.09 6.64 21.00
N GLY A 95 32.51 5.37 20.93
CA GLY A 95 33.32 4.73 21.96
C GLY A 95 32.52 4.08 23.08
N LYS A 96 31.19 4.23 23.09
CA LYS A 96 30.30 3.52 24.02
C LYS A 96 29.94 2.14 23.49
N THR A 97 29.90 1.16 24.37
CA THR A 97 29.37 -0.17 24.18
C THR A 97 27.84 -0.13 24.06
N ILE A 98 27.24 -1.17 23.46
CA ILE A 98 25.77 -1.29 23.41
C ILE A 98 25.18 -1.25 24.82
N ALA A 99 25.80 -1.92 25.79
CA ALA A 99 25.36 -1.94 27.19
C ALA A 99 25.27 -0.54 27.81
N GLU A 100 26.20 0.35 27.48
CA GLU A 100 26.20 1.76 27.93
C GLU A 100 25.10 2.59 27.25
N LEU A 101 24.62 2.15 26.09
CA LEU A 101 23.51 2.78 25.37
C LEU A 101 22.15 2.19 25.76
N LEU A 102 22.05 0.98 26.31
CA LEU A 102 20.76 0.34 26.61
C LEU A 102 19.76 1.13 27.47
N PRO A 103 20.16 2.08 28.34
CA PRO A 103 19.18 2.95 29.01
C PRO A 103 18.42 3.86 28.04
N LYS A 104 19.04 4.25 26.91
CA LYS A 104 18.52 5.15 25.88
C LYS A 104 18.58 4.45 24.52
N ARG A 105 17.44 4.02 23.98
CA ARG A 105 17.40 3.01 22.91
C ARG A 105 17.00 3.54 21.54
N ILE A 106 16.86 4.84 21.37
CA ILE A 106 16.36 5.45 20.13
C ILE A 106 17.32 6.55 19.67
N ILE A 107 17.90 6.37 18.48
CA ILE A 107 18.54 7.45 17.74
C ILE A 107 17.49 8.03 16.79
N CYS A 108 16.98 9.22 17.10
CA CYS A 108 15.99 9.89 16.25
C CYS A 108 16.69 10.87 15.30
N VAL A 109 16.54 10.63 14.00
CA VAL A 109 17.13 11.41 12.92
C VAL A 109 16.05 12.25 12.26
N TRP A 110 16.11 13.56 12.46
CA TRP A 110 15.13 14.46 11.86
C TRP A 110 15.72 15.17 10.64
N LYS A 111 15.02 15.07 9.51
CA LYS A 111 15.38 15.72 8.24
C LYS A 111 14.31 16.76 7.88
N PRO A 112 14.33 17.94 8.52
CA PRO A 112 13.45 19.03 8.11
C PRO A 112 13.78 19.46 6.69
N ARG A 113 12.76 19.83 5.92
CA ARG A 113 12.95 20.26 4.53
C ARG A 113 12.93 21.78 4.37
N LYS A 114 12.14 22.47 5.19
CA LYS A 114 12.01 23.94 5.18
C LYS A 114 12.45 24.59 6.49
N SER A 115 12.55 23.83 7.58
CA SER A 115 13.09 24.32 8.85
C SER A 115 14.61 24.21 8.88
N PRO A 116 15.29 25.04 9.71
CA PRO A 116 16.71 24.87 9.96
C PRO A 116 16.99 23.43 10.37
N HIS A 117 18.10 22.85 9.90
CA HIS A 117 18.57 21.60 10.45
C HIS A 117 18.72 21.70 11.98
N PRO A 118 18.57 20.58 12.71
CA PRO A 118 18.81 20.56 14.14
C PRO A 118 20.13 21.24 14.46
N LYS A 119 20.10 22.27 15.32
CA LYS A 119 21.28 23.06 15.67
C LYS A 119 22.24 22.22 16.52
N PRO A 120 23.54 22.54 16.55
CA PRO A 120 24.44 21.98 17.57
C PRO A 120 23.83 22.16 18.97
N GLY A 121 23.69 21.07 19.72
CA GLY A 121 22.98 21.03 21.01
C GLY A 121 21.52 20.56 20.94
N SER A 122 21.01 20.23 19.74
CA SER A 122 19.72 19.56 19.57
C SER A 122 19.73 18.14 20.16
N PRO A 123 18.66 17.71 20.84
CA PRO A 123 18.45 16.31 21.21
C PRO A 123 18.36 15.36 20.00
N LEU A 124 17.84 15.85 18.87
CA LEU A 124 17.65 15.08 17.65
C LEU A 124 18.88 15.14 16.75
N TRP A 125 19.16 14.02 16.07
CA TRP A 125 20.30 13.89 15.18
C TRP A 125 20.00 14.51 13.82
N SER A 126 20.92 15.32 13.31
CA SER A 126 20.82 15.86 11.95
C SER A 126 21.33 14.85 10.91
N ALA A 127 20.72 14.88 9.71
CA ALA A 127 21.18 14.08 8.58
C ALA A 127 22.65 14.33 8.23
N GLY A 128 23.10 15.58 8.33
CA GLY A 128 24.48 15.98 8.04
C GLY A 128 25.46 15.39 9.05
N TYR A 129 25.12 15.43 10.34
CA TYR A 129 25.97 14.84 11.38
C TYR A 129 26.12 13.32 11.21
N LEU A 130 25.06 12.63 10.81
CA LEU A 130 25.16 11.21 10.44
C LEU A 130 25.88 10.99 9.12
N LYS A 131 25.77 11.89 8.13
CA LYS A 131 26.49 11.76 6.86
C LYS A 131 28.00 11.88 7.04
N ASP A 132 28.41 12.81 7.89
CA ASP A 132 29.82 13.11 8.16
C ASP A 132 30.47 12.06 9.08
N ASN A 133 29.68 11.41 9.96
CA ASN A 133 30.22 10.51 11.00
C ASN A 133 29.72 9.04 10.95
N TRP A 134 28.66 8.71 10.22
CA TRP A 134 28.01 7.37 10.23
C TRP A 134 27.68 6.77 8.83
N ILE A 135 27.02 7.50 7.92
CA ILE A 135 26.30 6.95 6.75
C ILE A 135 26.52 7.84 5.51
N ASP A 136 27.28 7.37 4.53
CA ASP A 136 27.19 7.96 3.19
C ASP A 136 25.89 7.47 2.52
N THR A 137 24.88 8.35 2.41
CA THR A 137 23.55 7.96 1.95
C THR A 137 23.43 7.72 0.44
N ASP A 138 24.51 7.95 -0.31
CA ASP A 138 24.50 7.91 -1.78
C ASP A 138 25.39 6.80 -2.40
N LEU A 139 26.01 5.92 -1.59
CA LEU A 139 26.82 4.77 -2.04
C LEU A 139 26.65 3.50 -1.15
N PRO A 140 27.03 2.29 -1.62
CA PRO A 140 26.83 1.04 -0.88
C PRO A 140 27.71 0.97 0.39
N SER A 141 27.06 0.98 1.55
CA SER A 141 27.36 0.44 2.91
C SER A 141 28.77 0.29 3.51
N THR A 142 29.89 0.65 2.87
CA THR A 142 31.22 0.22 3.37
C THR A 142 31.72 0.95 4.64
N LYS A 143 31.34 2.21 4.87
CA LYS A 143 31.84 3.01 6.01
C LYS A 143 31.10 2.78 7.33
N PHE A 144 29.81 2.40 7.25
CA PHE A 144 28.99 2.09 8.42
C PHE A 144 29.30 0.69 8.98
N GLU A 145 29.57 -0.26 8.08
CA GLU A 145 29.99 -1.61 8.45
C GLU A 145 31.36 -1.62 9.14
N SER A 146 32.31 -0.73 8.80
CA SER A 146 33.61 -0.66 9.49
C SER A 146 33.51 -0.15 10.93
N ASN A 147 32.63 0.82 11.18
CA ASN A 147 32.44 1.39 12.52
C ASN A 147 31.65 0.44 13.44
N LEU A 148 30.71 -0.33 12.89
CA LEU A 148 30.04 -1.42 13.61
C LEU A 148 30.92 -2.66 13.77
N LYS A 149 31.83 -2.93 12.85
CA LYS A 149 32.78 -4.05 12.96
C LYS A 149 33.62 -3.93 14.23
N HIS A 150 34.03 -2.71 14.58
CA HIS A 150 34.77 -2.44 15.82
C HIS A 150 33.92 -2.64 17.10
N LEU A 151 32.60 -2.48 17.01
CA LEU A 151 31.63 -2.78 18.09
C LEU A 151 31.23 -4.27 18.14
N SER A 152 31.41 -5.01 17.04
CA SER A 152 31.04 -6.43 16.87
C SER A 152 32.11 -7.44 17.32
N GLU A 153 33.28 -6.97 17.78
CA GLU A 153 34.34 -7.82 18.35
C GLU A 153 34.02 -8.26 19.81
N GLN A 154 32.85 -7.90 20.32
CA GLN A 154 32.25 -8.38 21.58
C GLN A 154 31.16 -9.44 21.29
N PRO A 155 30.82 -10.34 22.24
CA PRO A 155 29.91 -11.48 22.01
C PRO A 155 28.54 -11.05 21.45
N PRO A 156 27.84 -11.96 20.72
CA PRO A 156 26.88 -11.58 19.70
C PRO A 156 25.63 -10.92 20.30
N VAL A 157 25.52 -9.60 20.10
CA VAL A 157 24.25 -8.88 20.24
C VAL A 157 23.58 -8.88 18.87
N SER A 158 22.39 -9.46 18.76
CA SER A 158 21.61 -9.44 17.54
C SER A 158 21.11 -8.03 17.25
N SER A 159 21.86 -7.23 16.50
CA SER A 159 21.39 -5.93 16.04
C SER A 159 20.37 -6.13 14.92
N ARG A 160 19.06 -5.98 15.21
CA ARG A 160 18.02 -5.87 14.18
C ARG A 160 17.85 -4.40 13.79
N LYS A 161 17.86 -4.11 12.49
CA LYS A 161 17.62 -2.76 11.96
C LYS A 161 16.14 -2.62 11.62
N PHE A 162 15.43 -1.73 12.30
CA PHE A 162 14.07 -1.34 11.93
C PHE A 162 14.09 0.07 11.35
N PHE A 163 13.80 0.19 10.06
CA PHE A 163 13.59 1.49 9.41
C PHE A 163 12.09 1.80 9.43
N TYR A 164 11.67 2.66 10.35
CA TYR A 164 10.34 3.25 10.32
C TYR A 164 10.39 4.55 9.52
N ARG A 165 9.68 4.58 8.39
CA ARG A 165 9.39 5.82 7.66
C ARG A 165 8.03 6.31 8.13
N VAL A 166 8.01 7.40 8.89
CA VAL A 166 6.78 8.05 9.36
C VAL A 166 6.50 9.25 8.46
N GLU A 167 5.42 9.18 7.69
CA GLU A 167 4.96 10.29 6.84
C GLU A 167 3.91 11.10 7.64
N ASN A 168 4.28 12.24 8.21
CA ASN A 168 3.31 12.99 9.02
C ASN A 168 2.37 13.79 8.09
N THR A 169 1.22 13.24 7.72
CA THR A 169 0.13 14.02 7.11
C THR A 169 -0.93 14.31 8.15
N VAL A 170 -0.75 15.41 8.89
CA VAL A 170 -1.83 16.02 9.69
C VAL A 170 -2.70 16.88 8.76
N THR A 171 -3.30 16.23 7.75
CA THR A 171 -4.48 16.69 7.02
C THR A 171 -4.94 15.51 6.15
N PRO A 172 -6.23 15.13 6.15
CA PRO A 172 -6.75 14.28 5.10
C PRO A 172 -6.61 15.07 3.80
N GLN A 173 -5.65 14.72 2.94
CA GLN A 173 -5.68 15.16 1.55
C GLN A 173 -7.01 14.65 0.98
N PRO A 174 -7.99 15.52 0.64
CA PRO A 174 -9.38 15.12 0.43
C PRO A 174 -9.64 14.31 -0.85
N ASN A 175 -8.59 13.84 -1.52
CA ASN A 175 -8.69 13.17 -2.79
C ASN A 175 -8.12 11.78 -2.58
N ASN A 176 -8.93 10.72 -2.67
CA ASN A 176 -8.39 9.37 -2.79
C ASN A 176 -7.50 9.35 -4.04
N PRO A 177 -6.17 9.43 -3.87
CA PRO A 177 -5.29 9.80 -4.97
C PRO A 177 -5.22 8.69 -6.00
N VAL A 178 -5.54 7.44 -5.60
CA VAL A 178 -5.47 6.29 -6.49
C VAL A 178 -6.68 6.21 -7.42
N LEU A 179 -7.89 6.54 -6.95
CA LEU A 179 -9.08 6.61 -7.82
C LEU A 179 -8.93 7.71 -8.89
N VAL A 180 -8.44 8.89 -8.49
CA VAL A 180 -8.17 10.02 -9.40
C VAL A 180 -7.06 9.67 -10.40
N ARG A 181 -6.08 8.86 -9.99
CA ARG A 181 -5.04 8.33 -10.89
C ARG A 181 -5.54 7.29 -11.87
N GLY A 182 -6.75 6.76 -11.73
CA GLY A 182 -7.33 5.79 -12.67
C GLY A 182 -7.47 4.35 -12.15
N THR A 183 -7.14 4.09 -10.88
CA THR A 183 -7.39 2.79 -10.22
C THR A 183 -8.89 2.52 -10.08
N ARG A 184 -9.32 1.27 -10.25
CA ARG A 184 -10.74 0.88 -10.17
C ARG A 184 -11.02 -0.33 -9.30
N VAL A 185 -9.98 -0.94 -8.74
CA VAL A 185 -10.07 -1.99 -7.73
C VAL A 185 -9.39 -1.50 -6.46
N ILE A 186 -10.05 -1.59 -5.33
CA ILE A 186 -9.48 -1.16 -4.05
C ILE A 186 -9.51 -2.34 -3.11
N ASP A 187 -8.38 -2.66 -2.48
CA ASP A 187 -8.34 -3.61 -1.37
C ASP A 187 -8.18 -2.89 -0.05
N ILE A 188 -9.19 -3.11 0.79
CA ILE A 188 -9.28 -2.60 2.15
C ILE A 188 -9.33 -3.77 3.10
N ARG A 189 -8.48 -3.73 4.12
CA ARG A 189 -8.52 -4.71 5.20
C ARG A 189 -8.99 -4.02 6.47
N VAL A 190 -9.89 -4.65 7.21
CA VAL A 190 -10.49 -4.08 8.42
C VAL A 190 -10.36 -5.00 9.62
N GLN A 191 -10.40 -4.40 10.80
CA GLN A 191 -10.52 -5.07 12.09
C GLN A 191 -11.89 -4.84 12.72
N GLU A 192 -12.18 -5.51 13.84
CA GLU A 192 -13.47 -5.55 14.53
C GLU A 192 -14.12 -4.18 14.79
N ASN A 193 -13.32 -3.13 14.97
CA ASN A 193 -13.81 -1.76 15.21
C ASN A 193 -14.01 -0.95 13.91
N ARG A 194 -14.13 -1.60 12.75
CA ARG A 194 -14.28 -0.99 11.41
C ARG A 194 -13.13 -0.05 11.02
N ARG A 195 -11.94 -0.26 11.59
CA ARG A 195 -10.73 0.50 11.22
C ARG A 195 -9.93 -0.25 10.19
N VAL A 196 -9.40 0.49 9.22
CA VAL A 196 -8.50 -0.04 8.20
C VAL A 196 -7.19 -0.46 8.87
N CYS A 197 -6.69 -1.64 8.53
CA CYS A 197 -5.50 -2.22 9.15
C CYS A 197 -4.63 -3.04 8.19
N HIS A 198 -3.44 -3.41 8.65
CA HIS A 198 -2.55 -4.38 8.02
C HIS A 198 -1.76 -5.14 9.08
N GLY A 199 -2.05 -6.43 9.25
CA GLY A 199 -1.71 -7.18 10.46
C GLY A 199 -2.20 -6.43 11.69
N ILE A 200 -1.30 -6.28 12.68
CA ILE A 200 -1.59 -5.57 13.93
C ILE A 200 -1.69 -4.05 13.79
N LEU A 201 -1.30 -3.49 12.64
CA LEU A 201 -1.24 -2.05 12.43
C LEU A 201 -2.63 -1.52 12.10
N VAL A 202 -3.17 -0.67 12.97
CA VAL A 202 -4.51 -0.09 12.82
C VAL A 202 -4.40 1.40 12.49
N THR A 203 -5.17 1.85 11.50
CA THR A 203 -5.14 3.23 11.00
C THR A 203 -6.49 3.91 11.22
N TYR A 204 -7.10 4.51 10.21
CA TYR A 204 -8.34 5.29 10.29
C TYR A 204 -9.60 4.42 10.13
N ASN A 205 -10.79 4.98 10.40
CA ASN A 205 -12.08 4.30 10.22
C ASN A 205 -12.39 4.16 8.71
N ILE A 206 -12.96 3.02 8.31
CA ILE A 206 -13.40 2.78 6.92
C ILE A 206 -14.38 3.83 6.39
N ASP A 207 -15.11 4.54 7.26
CA ASP A 207 -15.96 5.68 6.90
C ASP A 207 -15.22 6.70 6.00
N VAL A 208 -13.92 6.90 6.21
CA VAL A 208 -13.09 7.78 5.38
C VAL A 208 -13.00 7.25 3.94
N VAL A 209 -12.76 5.95 3.77
CA VAL A 209 -12.70 5.30 2.45
C VAL A 209 -14.05 5.40 1.73
N ILE A 210 -15.14 5.12 2.44
CA ILE A 210 -16.50 5.18 1.90
C ILE A 210 -16.84 6.61 1.47
N LYS A 211 -16.51 7.60 2.28
CA LYS A 211 -16.71 9.02 1.96
C LYS A 211 -15.97 9.41 0.68
N ASP A 212 -14.72 8.98 0.53
CA ASP A 212 -13.93 9.27 -0.66
C ASP A 212 -14.45 8.58 -1.92
N ILE A 213 -14.93 7.34 -1.79
CA ILE A 213 -15.58 6.62 -2.91
C ILE A 213 -16.86 7.35 -3.34
N LYS A 214 -17.73 7.72 -2.39
CA LYS A 214 -18.95 8.49 -2.67
C LYS A 214 -18.63 9.81 -3.36
N ARG A 215 -17.61 10.52 -2.88
CA ARG A 215 -17.13 11.75 -3.50
C ARG A 215 -16.69 11.50 -4.94
N PHE A 216 -15.82 10.52 -5.17
CA PHE A 216 -15.37 10.17 -6.52
C PHE A 216 -16.55 9.84 -7.45
N LEU A 217 -17.53 9.09 -6.97
CA LEU A 217 -18.73 8.75 -7.73
C LEU A 217 -19.63 9.97 -8.00
N SER A 218 -19.66 10.96 -7.11
CA SER A 218 -20.40 12.21 -7.35
C SER A 218 -19.73 13.09 -8.42
N GLU A 219 -18.42 12.92 -8.62
CA GLU A 219 -17.63 13.72 -9.56
C GLU A 219 -17.34 12.99 -10.89
N THR A 220 -17.89 11.79 -11.10
CA THR A 220 -17.70 10.95 -12.28
C THR A 220 -19.04 10.37 -12.72
N GLN A 221 -19.15 9.89 -13.97
CA GLN A 221 -20.43 9.40 -14.52
C GLN A 221 -20.44 7.88 -14.77
N SER A 222 -19.42 7.35 -15.45
CA SER A 222 -19.44 5.97 -15.98
C SER A 222 -18.50 5.00 -15.24
N GLU A 223 -17.80 5.47 -14.22
CA GLU A 223 -16.74 4.70 -13.56
C GLU A 223 -17.32 3.56 -12.70
N ILE A 224 -16.84 2.34 -12.93
CA ILE A 224 -17.16 1.17 -12.11
C ILE A 224 -16.01 0.88 -11.15
N ILE A 225 -16.31 0.62 -9.88
CA ILE A 225 -15.35 0.30 -8.83
C ILE A 225 -15.58 -1.12 -8.33
N ILE A 226 -14.52 -1.92 -8.23
CA ILE A 226 -14.49 -3.16 -7.47
C ILE A 226 -13.88 -2.86 -6.10
N LEU A 227 -14.73 -2.85 -5.07
CA LEU A 227 -14.30 -2.60 -3.69
C LEU A 227 -14.16 -3.94 -2.98
N GLU A 228 -12.93 -4.43 -2.84
CA GLU A 228 -12.63 -5.59 -2.00
C GLU A 228 -12.45 -5.12 -0.56
N ILE A 229 -13.28 -5.65 0.34
CA ILE A 229 -13.12 -5.46 1.78
C ILE A 229 -12.98 -6.83 2.42
N ARG A 230 -11.98 -6.98 3.27
CA ARG A 230 -11.72 -8.23 4.00
C ARG A 230 -11.42 -7.97 5.46
N THR A 231 -11.78 -8.91 6.32
CA THR A 231 -11.29 -8.91 7.70
C THR A 231 -9.83 -9.34 7.73
N GLU A 232 -8.99 -8.55 8.37
CA GLU A 232 -7.56 -8.80 8.40
C GLU A 232 -7.20 -10.05 9.20
N CYS A 233 -6.11 -10.71 8.82
CA CYS A 233 -5.64 -11.88 9.54
C CYS A 233 -5.34 -11.55 11.01
N GLY A 234 -5.86 -12.38 11.92
CA GLY A 234 -5.73 -12.16 13.37
C GLY A 234 -6.86 -11.33 14.00
N HIS A 235 -7.73 -10.70 13.20
CA HIS A 235 -8.84 -9.87 13.69
C HIS A 235 -10.20 -10.58 13.64
N GLN A 236 -11.19 -9.99 14.33
CA GLN A 236 -12.59 -10.42 14.23
C GLN A 236 -13.31 -9.61 13.16
N ASP A 237 -14.35 -10.20 12.57
CA ASP A 237 -15.22 -9.44 11.67
C ASP A 237 -15.88 -8.31 12.45
N PRO A 238 -16.02 -7.11 11.86
CA PRO A 238 -16.79 -6.06 12.51
C PRO A 238 -18.24 -6.54 12.70
N PRO A 239 -18.88 -6.26 13.86
CA PRO A 239 -20.26 -6.62 14.09
C PRO A 239 -21.18 -6.02 13.02
N GLU A 240 -22.12 -6.82 12.50
CA GLU A 240 -23.15 -6.40 11.53
C GLU A 240 -22.59 -5.68 10.29
N PHE A 241 -21.35 -5.99 9.91
CA PHE A 241 -20.63 -5.21 8.91
C PHE A 241 -21.24 -5.29 7.52
N GLU A 242 -21.85 -6.42 7.16
CA GLU A 242 -22.57 -6.56 5.89
C GLU A 242 -23.71 -5.55 5.79
N THR A 243 -24.57 -5.48 6.82
CA THR A 243 -25.66 -4.49 6.89
C THR A 243 -25.12 -3.07 6.78
N TYR A 244 -24.07 -2.75 7.54
CA TYR A 244 -23.42 -1.45 7.48
C TYR A 244 -22.89 -1.11 6.07
N LEU A 245 -22.24 -2.05 5.37
CA LEU A 245 -21.74 -1.82 4.02
C LEU A 245 -22.89 -1.58 3.03
N VAL A 246 -23.98 -2.33 3.15
CA VAL A 246 -25.18 -2.15 2.31
C VAL A 246 -25.80 -0.78 2.53
N GLU A 247 -26.00 -0.37 3.79
CA GLU A 247 -26.53 0.96 4.12
C GLU A 247 -25.62 2.09 3.65
N GLN A 248 -24.31 1.92 3.81
CA GLN A 248 -23.35 2.95 3.42
C GLN A 248 -23.23 3.08 1.91
N LEU A 249 -23.20 1.98 1.15
CA LEU A 249 -22.98 2.03 -0.29
C LEU A 249 -24.28 2.20 -1.08
N GLY A 250 -25.41 1.75 -0.52
CA GLY A 250 -26.77 2.01 -0.98
C GLY A 250 -26.98 1.70 -2.46
N ASP A 251 -27.64 2.63 -3.16
CA ASP A 251 -28.03 2.49 -4.56
C ASP A 251 -26.85 2.40 -5.55
N PHE A 252 -25.62 2.66 -5.09
CA PHE A 252 -24.45 2.44 -5.93
C PHE A 252 -24.09 0.96 -6.07
N LEU A 253 -24.63 0.06 -5.24
CA LEU A 253 -24.28 -1.36 -5.27
C LEU A 253 -24.81 -2.09 -6.51
N ILE A 254 -23.89 -2.71 -7.23
CA ILE A 254 -24.15 -3.74 -8.23
C ILE A 254 -24.25 -5.06 -7.46
N HIS A 255 -25.46 -5.62 -7.39
CA HIS A 255 -25.70 -6.84 -6.61
C HIS A 255 -25.01 -8.06 -7.24
N GLN A 256 -24.79 -9.09 -6.44
CA GLN A 256 -24.17 -10.32 -6.89
C GLN A 256 -25.06 -11.06 -7.89
N ASP A 257 -24.68 -10.98 -9.17
CA ASP A 257 -25.39 -11.59 -10.30
C ASP A 257 -24.36 -11.99 -11.38
N GLU A 258 -24.31 -13.27 -11.75
CA GLU A 258 -23.36 -13.77 -12.75
C GLU A 258 -23.62 -13.24 -14.17
N HIS A 259 -24.81 -12.72 -14.42
CA HIS A 259 -25.13 -12.08 -15.69
C HIS A 259 -24.42 -10.72 -15.82
N VAL A 260 -23.95 -10.12 -14.71
CA VAL A 260 -23.16 -8.86 -14.73
C VAL A 260 -21.94 -8.96 -15.62
N PHE A 261 -21.30 -10.13 -15.72
CA PHE A 261 -20.13 -10.31 -16.59
C PHE A 261 -20.44 -10.12 -18.08
N GLY A 262 -21.70 -10.29 -18.51
CA GLY A 262 -22.12 -10.04 -19.89
C GLY A 262 -22.74 -8.66 -20.14
N LYS A 263 -23.02 -7.91 -19.06
CA LYS A 263 -23.62 -6.57 -19.15
C LYS A 263 -22.58 -5.54 -19.55
N THR A 264 -23.02 -4.54 -20.30
CA THR A 264 -22.28 -3.32 -20.61
C THR A 264 -22.21 -2.39 -19.40
N ILE A 265 -21.29 -1.43 -19.41
CA ILE A 265 -21.24 -0.40 -18.37
C ILE A 265 -22.57 0.37 -18.33
N ALA A 266 -23.13 0.73 -19.48
CA ALA A 266 -24.39 1.46 -19.57
C ALA A 266 -25.56 0.70 -18.91
N GLU A 267 -25.64 -0.62 -19.09
CA GLU A 267 -26.68 -1.47 -18.48
C GLU A 267 -26.56 -1.58 -16.94
N LEU A 268 -25.37 -1.31 -16.37
CA LEU A 268 -25.20 -1.29 -14.92
C LEU A 268 -25.56 0.04 -14.30
N LEU A 269 -25.43 1.15 -15.03
CA LEU A 269 -25.71 2.47 -14.50
C LEU A 269 -27.19 2.59 -14.07
N PRO A 270 -27.48 3.27 -12.94
CA PRO A 270 -26.57 4.11 -12.14
C PRO A 270 -25.76 3.34 -11.07
N LYS A 271 -25.88 2.01 -10.97
CA LYS A 271 -25.10 1.19 -10.04
C LYS A 271 -23.64 1.12 -10.51
N ARG A 272 -22.70 1.32 -9.60
CA ARG A 272 -21.28 1.54 -9.92
C ARG A 272 -20.26 0.83 -9.02
N ILE A 273 -20.70 0.16 -7.95
CA ILE A 273 -19.81 -0.52 -7.01
C ILE A 273 -20.11 -2.02 -6.97
N ILE A 274 -19.13 -2.83 -7.35
CA ILE A 274 -19.08 -4.26 -7.04
C ILE A 274 -18.33 -4.38 -5.70
N CYS A 275 -19.05 -4.54 -4.59
CA CYS A 275 -18.45 -4.66 -3.27
C CYS A 275 -18.23 -6.13 -2.91
N VAL A 276 -16.98 -6.60 -2.95
CA VAL A 276 -16.60 -7.96 -2.55
C VAL A 276 -16.30 -7.98 -1.06
N TRP A 277 -17.17 -8.60 -0.26
CA TRP A 277 -16.99 -8.75 1.18
C TRP A 277 -16.45 -10.15 1.53
N LYS A 278 -15.29 -10.17 2.19
CA LYS A 278 -14.57 -11.39 2.61
C LYS A 278 -14.47 -11.44 4.14
N PRO A 279 -15.56 -11.80 4.85
CA PRO A 279 -15.50 -12.05 6.29
C PRO A 279 -14.63 -13.27 6.60
N ARG A 280 -14.12 -13.36 7.83
CA ARG A 280 -13.34 -14.50 8.33
C ARG A 280 -14.17 -15.53 9.09
N LYS A 281 -15.17 -15.08 9.84
CA LYS A 281 -15.99 -15.88 10.76
C LYS A 281 -17.47 -15.76 10.49
N SER A 282 -17.95 -14.58 10.11
CA SER A 282 -19.32 -14.36 9.67
C SER A 282 -19.60 -15.13 8.37
N PRO A 283 -20.86 -15.52 8.10
CA PRO A 283 -21.23 -16.12 6.83
C PRO A 283 -20.83 -15.25 5.65
N HIS A 284 -20.40 -15.88 4.56
CA HIS A 284 -20.14 -15.16 3.31
C HIS A 284 -21.46 -14.67 2.68
N PRO A 285 -21.41 -13.57 1.91
CA PRO A 285 -22.54 -13.12 1.10
C PRO A 285 -23.10 -14.25 0.23
N LYS A 286 -24.43 -14.34 0.17
CA LYS A 286 -25.14 -15.39 -0.59
C LYS A 286 -25.33 -14.97 -2.05
N PRO A 287 -25.53 -15.92 -2.98
CA PRO A 287 -26.00 -15.62 -4.33
C PRO A 287 -27.21 -14.68 -4.32
N GLY A 288 -27.19 -13.65 -5.18
CA GLY A 288 -28.23 -12.63 -5.26
C GLY A 288 -28.17 -11.52 -4.20
N SER A 289 -27.28 -11.63 -3.20
CA SER A 289 -27.17 -10.60 -2.15
C SER A 289 -26.56 -9.29 -2.70
N PRO A 290 -26.74 -8.15 -2.00
CA PRO A 290 -26.18 -6.87 -2.43
C PRO A 290 -24.64 -6.86 -2.49
N LEU A 291 -23.97 -7.68 -1.69
CA LEU A 291 -22.50 -7.80 -1.66
C LEU A 291 -22.06 -9.08 -2.38
N TRP A 292 -20.86 -9.04 -2.95
CA TRP A 292 -20.26 -10.17 -3.65
C TRP A 292 -19.41 -11.00 -2.70
N SER A 293 -19.53 -12.33 -2.79
CA SER A 293 -18.71 -13.25 -2.01
C SER A 293 -17.27 -13.35 -2.57
N ALA A 294 -16.36 -13.89 -1.74
CA ALA A 294 -14.95 -14.06 -2.10
C ALA A 294 -14.73 -14.89 -3.38
N GLY A 295 -15.67 -15.77 -3.74
CA GLY A 295 -15.56 -16.65 -4.90
C GLY A 295 -15.50 -15.93 -6.25
N TYR A 296 -15.92 -14.65 -6.29
CA TYR A 296 -15.97 -13.85 -7.51
C TYR A 296 -14.74 -12.95 -7.73
N LEU A 297 -13.81 -12.88 -6.78
CA LEU A 297 -12.53 -12.19 -6.95
C LEU A 297 -11.39 -13.10 -6.50
N LYS A 298 -10.78 -13.76 -7.48
CA LYS A 298 -9.73 -14.77 -7.30
C LYS A 298 -8.35 -14.20 -7.64
N ASP A 299 -7.34 -14.73 -6.99
CA ASP A 299 -5.94 -14.54 -7.35
C ASP A 299 -5.13 -15.78 -6.97
N ASN A 300 -3.90 -15.84 -7.46
CA ASN A 300 -2.88 -16.77 -7.01
C ASN A 300 -1.75 -15.97 -6.38
N TRP A 301 -2.00 -15.40 -5.21
CA TRP A 301 -0.97 -14.67 -4.48
C TRP A 301 0.23 -15.58 -4.16
N ILE A 302 1.43 -15.10 -4.48
CA ILE A 302 2.70 -15.78 -4.22
C ILE A 302 3.51 -14.97 -3.22
N ASP A 303 3.92 -15.61 -2.13
CA ASP A 303 4.81 -15.04 -1.12
C ASP A 303 6.26 -15.14 -1.57
N THR A 304 6.77 -14.09 -2.20
CA THR A 304 8.17 -14.04 -2.66
C THR A 304 8.65 -12.60 -2.78
N ASP A 305 9.93 -12.39 -2.46
CA ASP A 305 10.65 -11.14 -2.68
C ASP A 305 11.41 -11.11 -4.01
N LEU A 306 11.37 -12.21 -4.79
CA LEU A 306 12.09 -12.38 -6.04
C LEU A 306 11.23 -11.93 -7.24
N PRO A 307 11.61 -10.86 -7.96
CA PRO A 307 10.82 -10.36 -9.08
C PRO A 307 10.64 -11.36 -10.22
N SER A 308 11.68 -12.14 -10.56
CA SER A 308 11.61 -13.15 -11.63
C SER A 308 10.64 -14.28 -11.29
N THR A 309 10.71 -14.80 -10.07
CA THR A 309 9.77 -15.82 -9.58
C THR A 309 8.34 -15.30 -9.63
N LYS A 310 8.08 -14.10 -9.09
CA LYS A 310 6.75 -13.49 -9.13
C LYS A 310 6.25 -13.30 -10.55
N PHE A 311 7.10 -12.79 -11.45
CA PHE A 311 6.77 -12.52 -12.84
C PHE A 311 6.38 -13.80 -13.61
N GLU A 312 7.23 -14.83 -13.59
CA GLU A 312 6.95 -16.09 -14.31
C GLU A 312 5.79 -16.87 -13.69
N SER A 313 5.67 -16.88 -12.36
CA SER A 313 4.52 -17.51 -11.69
C SER A 313 3.21 -16.80 -12.04
N ASN A 314 3.19 -15.46 -12.10
CA ASN A 314 2.02 -14.71 -12.54
C ASN A 314 1.64 -15.03 -14.00
N LEU A 315 2.63 -15.12 -14.91
CA LEU A 315 2.37 -15.53 -16.30
C LEU A 315 1.80 -16.95 -16.37
N LYS A 316 2.38 -17.88 -15.60
CA LYS A 316 1.91 -19.26 -15.52
C LYS A 316 0.47 -19.34 -15.03
N HIS A 317 0.16 -18.75 -13.86
CA HIS A 317 -1.19 -18.84 -13.29
C HIS A 317 -2.24 -18.14 -14.15
N LEU A 318 -1.88 -17.03 -14.82
CA LEU A 318 -2.75 -16.39 -15.79
C LEU A 318 -3.02 -17.31 -17.00
N SER A 319 -2.01 -18.01 -17.50
CA SER A 319 -2.12 -18.97 -18.61
C SER A 319 -2.91 -20.24 -18.27
N GLU A 320 -3.26 -20.44 -17.00
CA GLU A 320 -4.12 -21.53 -16.52
C GLU A 320 -5.59 -21.08 -16.38
N GLN A 321 -5.86 -19.77 -16.43
CA GLN A 321 -7.23 -19.26 -16.31
C GLN A 321 -8.04 -19.46 -17.59
N PRO A 322 -9.37 -19.55 -17.52
CA PRO A 322 -10.22 -19.39 -18.69
C PRO A 322 -10.16 -17.94 -19.22
N PRO A 323 -10.44 -17.74 -20.52
CA PRO A 323 -10.68 -16.42 -21.10
C PRO A 323 -11.69 -15.60 -20.31
N VAL A 324 -11.51 -14.28 -20.31
CA VAL A 324 -12.42 -13.32 -19.67
C VAL A 324 -13.87 -13.47 -20.17
N SER A 325 -14.05 -13.82 -21.44
CA SER A 325 -15.37 -13.98 -22.07
C SER A 325 -16.16 -15.17 -21.53
N SER A 326 -15.49 -16.19 -20.96
CA SER A 326 -16.15 -17.42 -20.51
C SER A 326 -16.24 -17.54 -18.98
N ARG A 327 -15.34 -16.90 -18.22
CA ARG A 327 -15.34 -17.00 -16.75
C ARG A 327 -16.37 -16.09 -16.07
N LYS A 328 -16.92 -16.57 -14.95
CA LYS A 328 -17.89 -15.85 -14.10
C LYS A 328 -17.27 -15.35 -12.80
N PHE A 329 -16.02 -14.92 -12.86
CA PHE A 329 -15.29 -14.32 -11.75
C PHE A 329 -14.22 -13.35 -12.27
N PHE A 330 -13.86 -12.37 -11.45
CA PHE A 330 -12.70 -11.53 -11.68
C PHE A 330 -11.43 -12.26 -11.28
N TYR A 331 -10.43 -12.26 -12.15
CA TYR A 331 -9.10 -12.79 -11.84
C TYR A 331 -8.08 -11.66 -11.74
N ARG A 332 -7.40 -11.62 -10.59
CA ARG A 332 -6.34 -10.67 -10.27
C ARG A 332 -4.97 -11.31 -10.43
N VAL A 333 -4.15 -10.66 -11.24
CA VAL A 333 -2.70 -10.82 -11.27
C VAL A 333 -2.08 -9.81 -10.31
N GLU A 334 -1.45 -10.29 -9.25
CA GLU A 334 -0.80 -9.42 -8.26
C GLU A 334 0.69 -9.23 -8.53
N ASN A 335 1.05 -8.04 -9.02
CA ASN A 335 2.42 -7.58 -9.28
C ASN A 335 3.06 -6.89 -8.07
N THR A 336 2.92 -7.52 -6.90
CA THR A 336 3.56 -7.10 -5.66
C THR A 336 4.47 -8.23 -5.17
N VAL A 337 5.72 -7.89 -4.86
CA VAL A 337 6.66 -8.80 -4.17
C VAL A 337 6.72 -8.46 -2.67
N THR A 338 6.81 -9.49 -1.85
CA THR A 338 6.74 -9.43 -0.39
C THR A 338 8.12 -9.66 0.20
N PRO A 339 8.65 -8.75 1.03
CA PRO A 339 9.93 -8.95 1.71
C PRO A 339 9.96 -10.28 2.48
N GLN A 340 11.03 -11.06 2.33
CA GLN A 340 11.24 -12.30 3.05
C GLN A 340 12.16 -12.09 4.28
N PRO A 341 12.04 -12.90 5.35
CA PRO A 341 12.83 -12.74 6.58
C PRO A 341 14.35 -12.78 6.38
N ASN A 342 14.81 -13.43 5.32
CA ASN A 342 16.22 -13.54 4.94
C ASN A 342 16.69 -12.40 3.99
N ASN A 343 15.82 -11.46 3.62
CA ASN A 343 16.19 -10.30 2.80
C ASN A 343 16.74 -9.18 3.70
N PRO A 344 17.91 -8.59 3.41
CA PRO A 344 18.42 -7.43 4.14
C PRO A 344 17.51 -6.20 4.03
N VAL A 345 16.62 -6.16 3.03
CA VAL A 345 15.62 -5.13 2.81
C VAL A 345 14.24 -5.69 3.18
N VAL A 346 13.79 -5.35 4.39
CA VAL A 346 12.51 -5.81 4.96
C VAL A 346 11.33 -4.88 4.67
N CYS A 347 11.58 -3.69 4.10
CA CYS A 347 10.53 -2.76 3.73
C CYS A 347 9.87 -3.17 2.40
N VAL A 348 8.54 -3.17 2.34
CA VAL A 348 7.78 -3.57 1.14
C VAL A 348 8.13 -2.70 -0.07
N LYS A 349 8.15 -1.37 0.07
CA LYS A 349 8.33 -0.42 -1.05
C LYS A 349 9.60 -0.65 -1.88
N PRO A 350 10.82 -0.73 -1.31
CA PRO A 350 12.01 -1.03 -2.11
C PRO A 350 11.97 -2.41 -2.77
N VAL A 351 11.33 -3.40 -2.14
CA VAL A 351 11.20 -4.75 -2.70
C VAL A 351 10.25 -4.72 -3.89
N THR A 352 9.05 -4.15 -3.74
CA THR A 352 8.05 -4.01 -4.81
C THR A 352 8.57 -3.19 -5.98
N LYS A 353 9.31 -2.10 -5.75
CA LYS A 353 9.89 -1.29 -6.84
C LYS A 353 10.77 -2.09 -7.81
N ARG A 354 11.34 -3.22 -7.39
CA ARG A 354 12.14 -4.09 -8.27
C ARG A 354 11.31 -4.74 -9.38
N ILE A 355 10.01 -4.99 -9.15
CA ILE A 355 9.12 -5.59 -10.14
C ILE A 355 8.30 -4.57 -10.95
N HIS A 356 8.08 -3.35 -10.42
CA HIS A 356 7.25 -2.31 -11.07
C HIS A 356 7.63 -2.05 -12.52
N LYS A 357 8.93 -1.87 -12.79
CA LYS A 357 9.46 -1.54 -14.13
C LYS A 357 9.16 -2.60 -15.20
N TYR A 358 8.70 -3.79 -14.81
CA TYR A 358 8.35 -4.87 -15.72
C TYR A 358 6.85 -4.96 -16.01
N ALA A 359 6.02 -4.02 -15.54
CA ALA A 359 4.57 -4.05 -15.77
C ALA A 359 4.19 -4.06 -17.26
N ARG A 360 4.78 -3.15 -18.06
CA ARG A 360 4.58 -3.14 -19.52
C ARG A 360 5.08 -4.42 -20.18
N LEU A 361 6.24 -4.92 -19.76
CA LEU A 361 6.79 -6.18 -20.25
C LEU A 361 5.85 -7.36 -19.93
N PHE A 362 5.26 -7.39 -18.72
CA PHE A 362 4.30 -8.42 -18.33
C PHE A 362 3.09 -8.44 -19.27
N ILE A 363 2.51 -7.26 -19.54
CA ILE A 363 1.41 -7.10 -20.49
C ILE A 363 1.85 -7.61 -21.88
N THR A 364 2.99 -7.16 -22.40
CA THR A 364 3.51 -7.61 -23.71
C THR A 364 3.69 -9.13 -23.76
N GLN A 365 4.18 -9.75 -22.68
CA GLN A 365 4.34 -11.20 -22.59
C GLN A 365 2.99 -11.93 -22.61
N CYS A 366 1.93 -11.36 -22.03
CA CYS A 366 0.60 -11.94 -22.12
C CYS A 366 0.11 -12.01 -23.57
N PHE A 367 0.37 -10.97 -24.37
CA PHE A 367 0.04 -10.94 -25.80
C PHE A 367 0.90 -11.92 -26.59
N SER A 368 2.23 -11.86 -26.43
CA SER A 368 3.14 -12.72 -27.20
C SER A 368 2.96 -14.21 -26.93
N ARG A 369 2.48 -14.58 -25.73
CA ARG A 369 2.21 -15.97 -25.34
C ARG A 369 0.75 -16.40 -25.55
N GLY A 370 -0.10 -15.56 -26.15
CA GLY A 370 -1.45 -15.93 -26.57
C GLY A 370 -2.47 -16.08 -25.44
N PHE A 371 -2.31 -15.36 -24.33
CA PHE A 371 -3.26 -15.41 -23.21
C PHE A 371 -3.62 -14.03 -22.65
N ALA A 372 -3.45 -12.97 -23.45
CA ALA A 372 -3.85 -11.61 -23.08
C ALA A 372 -5.35 -11.50 -22.80
N ASP A 373 -6.19 -12.27 -23.51
CA ASP A 373 -7.64 -12.37 -23.31
C ASP A 373 -8.07 -12.87 -21.92
N ARG A 374 -7.11 -13.29 -21.08
CA ARG A 374 -7.31 -13.73 -19.69
C ARG A 374 -6.98 -12.62 -18.68
N LEU A 375 -6.19 -11.63 -19.08
CA LEU A 375 -5.76 -10.51 -18.23
C LEU A 375 -6.92 -9.53 -18.02
N GLN A 376 -7.30 -9.32 -16.77
CA GLN A 376 -8.44 -8.48 -16.41
C GLN A 376 -8.14 -7.58 -15.22
N ILE A 377 -7.65 -8.11 -14.10
CA ILE A 377 -7.20 -7.25 -13.00
C ILE A 377 -5.69 -7.34 -12.90
N PHE A 378 -4.99 -6.23 -13.14
CA PHE A 378 -3.56 -6.11 -12.90
C PHE A 378 -3.32 -5.17 -11.72
N SER A 379 -2.74 -5.70 -10.65
CA SER A 379 -2.61 -5.00 -9.37
C SER A 379 -1.17 -4.81 -8.95
N THR A 380 -0.86 -3.71 -8.28
CA THR A 380 0.46 -3.49 -7.67
C THR A 380 0.34 -2.58 -6.45
N ASP A 381 1.30 -2.69 -5.53
CA ASP A 381 1.47 -1.72 -4.45
C ASP A 381 2.13 -0.45 -5.00
N PHE A 382 2.00 0.70 -4.31
CA PHE A 382 2.66 1.95 -4.70
C PHE A 382 2.43 2.38 -6.16
N ILE A 383 1.17 2.33 -6.62
CA ILE A 383 0.82 2.62 -8.02
C ILE A 383 1.39 3.97 -8.51
N ASP A 384 1.96 3.92 -9.71
CA ASP A 384 2.45 5.07 -10.44
C ASP A 384 1.64 5.29 -11.73
N GLU A 385 1.87 6.44 -12.36
CA GLU A 385 1.15 6.83 -13.57
C GLU A 385 1.50 5.94 -14.77
N ASP A 386 2.72 5.43 -14.87
CA ASP A 386 3.12 4.58 -15.99
C ASP A 386 2.39 3.23 -15.96
N PHE A 387 2.29 2.62 -14.77
CA PHE A 387 1.50 1.40 -14.56
C PHE A 387 0.04 1.60 -14.95
N VAL A 388 -0.53 2.71 -14.48
CA VAL A 388 -1.90 3.13 -14.81
C VAL A 388 -2.07 3.23 -16.32
N ASP A 389 -1.21 4.00 -16.97
CA ASP A 389 -1.28 4.31 -18.39
C ASP A 389 -1.12 3.05 -19.25
N ALA A 390 -0.29 2.10 -18.81
CA ALA A 390 -0.16 0.80 -19.46
C ALA A 390 -1.49 0.03 -19.48
N CYS A 391 -2.18 -0.13 -18.35
CA CYS A 391 -3.47 -0.85 -18.33
C CYS A 391 -4.61 -0.07 -19.02
N VAL A 392 -4.66 1.27 -18.92
CA VAL A 392 -5.64 2.09 -19.69
C VAL A 392 -5.43 1.81 -21.17
N GLY A 393 -4.18 1.89 -21.64
CA GLY A 393 -3.83 1.74 -23.04
C GLY A 393 -4.24 0.38 -23.60
N VAL A 394 -4.03 -0.70 -22.84
CA VAL A 394 -4.49 -2.04 -23.23
C VAL A 394 -6.01 -2.11 -23.29
N THR A 395 -6.71 -1.52 -22.33
CA THR A 395 -8.19 -1.50 -22.35
C THR A 395 -8.72 -0.77 -23.58
N HIS A 396 -8.20 0.43 -23.88
CA HIS A 396 -8.56 1.17 -25.09
C HIS A 396 -8.25 0.37 -26.36
N ALA A 397 -7.05 -0.21 -26.46
CA ALA A 397 -6.66 -0.99 -27.61
C ALA A 397 -7.62 -2.17 -27.84
N ARG A 398 -8.07 -2.86 -26.78
CA ARG A 398 -9.03 -3.97 -26.90
C ARG A 398 -10.38 -3.51 -27.41
N VAL A 399 -10.87 -2.40 -26.88
CA VAL A 399 -12.17 -1.82 -27.24
C VAL A 399 -12.19 -1.34 -28.68
N GLU A 400 -11.06 -0.80 -29.15
CA GLU A 400 -10.88 -0.36 -30.54
C GLU A 400 -10.54 -1.51 -31.51
N GLY A 401 -10.35 -2.74 -31.02
CA GLY A 401 -9.93 -3.88 -31.85
C GLY A 401 -8.49 -3.77 -32.38
N LYS A 402 -7.61 -3.06 -31.65
CA LYS A 402 -6.22 -2.77 -32.01
C LYS A 402 -5.17 -3.43 -31.10
N ALA A 403 -5.62 -4.25 -30.14
CA ALA A 403 -4.77 -4.88 -29.12
C ALA A 403 -3.94 -6.04 -29.65
#